data_AF-A0A5Q4ESQ5-F1
#
_entry.id   AF-A0A5Q4ESQ5-F1
#
_cell.length_a   1.000
_cell.length_b   1.000
_cell.length_c   1.000
_cell.angle_alpha   90.00
_cell.angle_beta   90.00
_cell.angle_gamma   90.00
#
_symmetry.space_group_name_H-M   'P 1'
#
loop_
_entity.id
_entity.type
_entity.pdbx_description
1 polymer ?
#
loop_
_entity_poly.entity_id
_entity_poly.type
_entity_poly.pdbx_seq_one_letter_code
_entity_poly.pdbx_strand_id
1 'polypeptide(L)'
;MTSFTITLLVLLAAAGAVLLVIGLRGRRINDHPHCRRCRFDLSGIDVSATDAKCLECGAGLSGARAVRQGARCRRPRLIGAGATAMAVALCILAVAAWPMAAGYNWNTIKPAWLLETETREIATPRAIAAAGELAARAMAGSLNAHRHGRLAQRGVEAFVGGDLPAQPERNAWGNIIESAWERELLENESLGRYIDSRMVVSFTPRSQIRRGDPVPVSVAVYTAAGGENRLGMLIGVRIDRISLGGAPIPLKPDWGDPFGIMSKPAEHNTGSMMRWTLEAEQAPEVGEQSFEVEYTIEIFTGFERPWGTSGYFEQPEPPVAAMSRRAESPVRIISPEEENLAIIVPDADTAAAMLDAIRITRAAITKTEDGLILSCSVMITQLPHPIAGQVVMRAGDREWPLGGLGAHAIPGAPPNSSRGYGVGAVVDEFDLKIVDVVIRPDPEVARRNLGMTRYWGEEIVIRDVPIVNE
;
A
#
# COMPACT_ATOMS: atom_id res chain seq x y z
N MET A 1 22.73 -8.13 -13.43
CA MET A 1 23.86 -7.98 -14.38
C MET A 1 23.99 -6.50 -14.68
N THR A 2 25.17 -5.90 -14.51
CA THR A 2 25.31 -4.45 -14.79
C THR A 2 25.22 -4.20 -16.29
N SER A 3 24.77 -3.01 -16.70
CA SER A 3 24.71 -2.62 -18.11
C SER A 3 26.06 -2.83 -18.82
N PHE A 4 27.16 -2.66 -18.10
CA PHE A 4 28.51 -2.91 -18.59
C PHE A 4 28.74 -4.37 -19.02
N THR A 5 28.33 -5.35 -18.21
CA THR A 5 28.48 -6.78 -18.56
C THR A 5 27.66 -7.14 -19.80
N ILE A 6 26.44 -6.62 -19.92
CA ILE A 6 25.60 -6.83 -21.10
C ILE A 6 26.29 -6.27 -22.35
N THR A 7 26.78 -5.03 -22.28
CA THR A 7 27.51 -4.40 -23.40
C THR A 7 28.73 -5.20 -23.80
N LEU A 8 29.53 -5.68 -22.84
CA LEU A 8 30.70 -6.51 -23.12
C LEU A 8 30.33 -7.82 -23.82
N LEU A 9 29.25 -8.49 -23.39
CA LEU A 9 28.77 -9.72 -24.03
C LEU A 9 28.25 -9.48 -25.45
N VAL A 10 27.56 -8.36 -25.69
CA VAL A 10 27.09 -7.97 -27.03
C VAL A 10 28.27 -7.68 -27.95
N LEU A 11 29.28 -6.94 -27.46
CA LEU A 11 30.50 -6.67 -28.22
C LEU A 11 31.27 -7.97 -28.52
N LEU A 12 31.35 -8.89 -27.57
CA LEU A 12 31.97 -10.20 -27.77
C LEU A 12 31.22 -11.02 -28.84
N ALA A 13 29.88 -11.05 -28.80
CA ALA A 13 29.07 -11.71 -29.81
C ALA A 13 29.24 -11.07 -31.20
N ALA A 14 29.26 -9.74 -31.28
CA ALA A 14 29.48 -9.01 -32.52
C ALA A 14 30.88 -9.27 -33.11
N ALA A 15 31.92 -9.23 -32.29
CA ALA A 15 33.28 -9.59 -32.70
C ALA A 15 33.35 -11.04 -33.19
N GLY A 16 32.69 -11.97 -32.47
CA GLY A 16 32.55 -13.37 -32.90
C GLY A 16 31.88 -13.49 -34.27
N ALA A 17 30.78 -12.78 -34.50
CA ALA A 17 30.08 -12.75 -35.78
C ALA A 17 30.95 -12.16 -36.90
N VAL A 18 31.69 -11.08 -36.65
CA VAL A 18 32.63 -10.49 -37.61
C VAL A 18 33.73 -11.48 -37.98
N LEU A 19 34.34 -12.16 -36.99
CA LEU A 19 35.35 -13.19 -37.24
C LEU A 19 34.79 -14.37 -38.05
N LEU A 20 33.56 -14.79 -37.74
CA LEU A 20 32.86 -15.85 -38.46
C LEU A 20 32.60 -15.44 -39.92
N VAL A 21 32.12 -14.22 -40.17
CA VAL A 21 31.89 -13.67 -41.52
C VAL A 21 33.20 -13.57 -42.29
N ILE A 22 34.28 -13.06 -41.69
CA ILE A 22 35.61 -12.98 -42.33
C ILE A 22 36.14 -14.38 -42.63
N GLY A 23 36.00 -15.31 -41.68
CA GLY A 23 36.45 -16.70 -41.80
C GLY A 23 35.71 -17.47 -42.92
N LEU A 24 34.40 -17.31 -43.00
CA LEU A 24 33.53 -17.91 -44.02
C LEU A 24 33.69 -17.26 -45.39
N ARG A 25 33.87 -15.93 -45.43
CA ARG A 25 34.17 -15.18 -46.66
C ARG A 25 35.49 -15.67 -47.27
N GLY A 26 36.43 -16.08 -46.42
CA GLY A 26 37.72 -16.65 -46.79
C GLY A 26 38.70 -15.61 -47.33
N ARG A 27 39.97 -16.00 -47.48
CA ARG A 27 40.98 -15.22 -48.20
C ARG A 27 41.00 -15.68 -49.64
N ARG A 28 41.15 -14.77 -50.61
CA ARG A 28 41.58 -15.16 -51.95
C ARG A 28 42.99 -15.74 -51.86
N ILE A 29 43.17 -16.95 -52.37
CA ILE A 29 44.45 -17.60 -52.58
C ILE A 29 44.53 -17.81 -54.08
N ASN A 30 45.59 -17.25 -54.69
CA ASN A 30 45.83 -17.18 -56.13
C ASN A 30 44.91 -16.20 -56.89
N ASP A 31 45.40 -15.74 -58.04
CA ASP A 31 44.72 -14.79 -58.94
C ASP A 31 44.40 -15.41 -60.31
N HIS A 32 44.51 -16.74 -60.42
CA HIS A 32 44.18 -17.49 -61.63
C HIS A 32 42.66 -17.49 -61.92
N PRO A 33 42.26 -17.51 -63.20
CA PRO A 33 40.86 -17.61 -63.59
C PRO A 33 40.35 -19.03 -63.33
N HIS A 34 39.20 -19.17 -62.66
CA HIS A 34 38.52 -20.45 -62.48
C HIS A 34 37.14 -20.44 -63.13
N CYS A 35 36.70 -21.59 -63.68
CA CYS A 35 35.33 -21.74 -64.16
C CYS A 35 34.34 -21.59 -62.99
N ARG A 36 33.33 -20.72 -63.12
CA ARG A 36 32.35 -20.48 -62.04
C ARG A 36 31.51 -21.71 -61.70
N ARG A 37 31.27 -22.60 -62.68
CA ARG A 37 30.41 -23.77 -62.53
C ARG A 37 31.11 -24.90 -61.78
N CYS A 38 32.22 -25.42 -62.31
CA CYS A 38 32.93 -26.57 -61.76
C CYS A 38 34.19 -26.24 -60.96
N ARG A 39 34.70 -24.99 -61.03
CA ARG A 39 35.93 -24.50 -60.38
C ARG A 39 37.25 -24.97 -61.01
N PHE A 40 37.21 -25.59 -62.18
CA PHE A 40 38.40 -25.89 -62.98
C PHE A 40 39.28 -24.65 -63.16
N ASP A 41 40.60 -24.81 -63.04
CA ASP A 41 41.59 -23.75 -63.30
C ASP A 41 41.70 -23.51 -64.82
N LEU A 42 41.42 -22.29 -65.25
CA LEU A 42 41.44 -21.86 -66.65
C LEU A 42 42.77 -21.19 -67.02
N SER A 43 43.79 -21.30 -66.17
CA SER A 43 45.13 -20.81 -66.50
C SER A 43 45.61 -21.44 -67.80
N GLY A 44 46.02 -20.59 -68.75
CA GLY A 44 46.45 -21.01 -70.09
C GLY A 44 45.33 -21.14 -71.13
N ILE A 45 44.06 -20.90 -70.76
CA ILE A 45 42.94 -20.83 -71.70
C ILE A 45 42.63 -19.36 -71.98
N ASP A 46 42.51 -18.98 -73.27
CA ASP A 46 42.03 -17.66 -73.65
C ASP A 46 40.52 -17.55 -73.37
N VAL A 47 40.20 -17.08 -72.16
CA VAL A 47 38.82 -16.88 -71.70
C VAL A 47 38.08 -15.76 -72.45
N SER A 48 38.78 -14.97 -73.28
CA SER A 48 38.18 -13.89 -74.07
C SER A 48 37.65 -14.34 -75.43
N ALA A 49 38.00 -15.56 -75.89
CA ALA A 49 37.48 -16.11 -77.13
C ALA A 49 35.96 -16.35 -77.05
N THR A 50 35.24 -16.00 -78.12
CA THR A 50 33.77 -16.06 -78.19
C THR A 50 33.19 -17.46 -78.01
N ASP A 51 33.96 -18.49 -78.34
CA ASP A 51 33.63 -19.91 -78.26
C ASP A 51 34.34 -20.65 -77.11
N ALA A 52 35.03 -19.94 -76.21
CA ALA A 52 35.72 -20.52 -75.08
C ALA A 52 34.77 -21.34 -74.19
N LYS A 53 35.07 -22.63 -73.99
CA LYS A 53 34.33 -23.55 -73.12
C LYS A 53 35.25 -24.11 -72.04
N CYS A 54 34.70 -24.33 -70.86
CA CYS A 54 35.42 -25.02 -69.79
C CYS A 54 35.69 -26.48 -70.20
N LEU A 55 36.95 -26.92 -70.09
CA LEU A 55 37.37 -28.29 -70.45
C LEU A 55 36.76 -29.38 -69.56
N GLU A 56 36.35 -29.05 -68.33
CA GLU A 56 35.77 -30.03 -67.40
C GLU A 56 34.23 -30.15 -67.57
N CYS A 57 33.51 -29.03 -67.61
CA CYS A 57 32.04 -29.04 -67.56
C CYS A 57 31.33 -28.53 -68.83
N GLY A 58 32.10 -28.11 -69.84
CA GLY A 58 31.57 -27.59 -71.11
C GLY A 58 30.85 -26.24 -71.02
N ALA A 59 30.79 -25.59 -69.85
CA ALA A 59 30.12 -24.30 -69.71
C ALA A 59 30.85 -23.21 -70.54
N GLY A 60 30.08 -22.38 -71.25
CA GLY A 60 30.62 -21.24 -72.00
C GLY A 60 31.27 -20.20 -71.06
N LEU A 61 32.43 -19.68 -71.47
CA LEU A 61 33.28 -18.78 -70.66
C LEU A 61 33.12 -17.30 -71.03
N SER A 62 32.38 -16.99 -72.10
CA SER A 62 32.20 -15.62 -72.63
C SER A 62 31.29 -14.71 -71.80
N GLY A 63 30.54 -15.24 -70.82
CA GLY A 63 29.68 -14.44 -69.96
C GLY A 63 30.48 -13.65 -68.90
N ALA A 64 30.08 -12.40 -68.61
CA ALA A 64 30.72 -11.53 -67.60
C ALA A 64 30.82 -12.11 -66.18
N ARG A 65 30.14 -13.24 -65.90
CA ARG A 65 30.22 -13.98 -64.64
C ARG A 65 30.70 -15.42 -64.82
N ALA A 66 31.06 -15.87 -66.01
CA ALA A 66 31.43 -17.26 -66.28
C ALA A 66 32.80 -17.63 -65.68
N VAL A 67 33.69 -16.64 -65.58
CA VAL A 67 35.02 -16.76 -64.96
C VAL A 67 35.02 -16.09 -63.59
N ARG A 68 35.62 -16.76 -62.60
CA ARG A 68 35.85 -16.21 -61.26
C ARG A 68 37.35 -16.09 -61.03
N GLN A 69 37.84 -14.90 -60.73
CA GLN A 69 39.24 -14.72 -60.36
C GLN A 69 39.52 -15.12 -58.91
N GLY A 70 40.49 -16.04 -58.77
CA GLY A 70 41.02 -16.56 -57.53
C GLY A 70 40.15 -17.59 -56.82
N ALA A 71 40.79 -18.57 -56.20
CA ALA A 71 40.15 -19.49 -55.27
C ALA A 71 39.98 -18.82 -53.91
N ARG A 72 38.88 -19.07 -53.20
CA ARG A 72 38.72 -18.61 -51.81
C ARG A 72 38.93 -19.78 -50.87
N CYS A 73 39.94 -19.68 -50.01
CA CYS A 73 40.15 -20.64 -48.94
C CYS A 73 39.52 -20.09 -47.64
N ARG A 74 38.60 -20.86 -47.07
CA ARG A 74 38.04 -20.57 -45.75
C ARG A 74 39.16 -20.58 -44.72
N ARG A 75 39.07 -19.74 -43.70
CA ARG A 75 40.06 -19.70 -42.61
C ARG A 75 39.48 -20.46 -41.41
N PRO A 76 39.68 -21.78 -41.28
CA PRO A 76 39.01 -22.59 -40.26
C PRO A 76 39.31 -22.11 -38.84
N ARG A 77 40.51 -21.57 -38.59
CA ARG A 77 40.88 -20.97 -37.30
C ARG A 77 40.03 -19.75 -36.94
N LEU A 78 39.75 -18.85 -37.90
CA LEU A 78 38.87 -17.69 -37.66
C LEU A 78 37.41 -18.11 -37.48
N ILE A 79 36.97 -19.13 -38.22
CA ILE A 79 35.63 -19.70 -38.07
C ILE A 79 35.48 -20.28 -36.66
N GLY A 80 36.44 -21.10 -36.21
CA GLY A 80 36.44 -21.67 -34.86
C GLY A 80 36.46 -20.60 -33.78
N ALA A 81 37.35 -19.60 -33.86
CA ALA A 81 37.42 -18.51 -32.90
C ALA A 81 36.11 -17.70 -32.85
N GLY A 82 35.55 -17.34 -34.01
CA GLY A 82 34.29 -16.60 -34.10
C GLY A 82 33.09 -17.38 -33.56
N ALA A 83 33.01 -18.67 -33.89
CA ALA A 83 31.96 -19.57 -33.39
C ALA A 83 32.04 -19.76 -31.87
N THR A 84 33.24 -19.97 -31.32
CA THR A 84 33.45 -20.12 -29.88
C THR A 84 33.11 -18.83 -29.13
N ALA A 85 33.59 -17.67 -29.59
CA ALA A 85 33.28 -16.38 -28.97
C ALA A 85 31.76 -16.11 -28.93
N MET A 86 31.08 -16.38 -30.06
CA MET A 86 29.63 -16.23 -30.15
C MET A 86 28.89 -17.22 -29.26
N ALA A 87 29.30 -18.49 -29.22
CA ALA A 87 28.70 -19.51 -28.36
C ALA A 87 28.85 -19.15 -26.87
N VAL A 88 30.03 -18.71 -26.43
CA VAL A 88 30.25 -18.28 -25.04
C VAL A 88 29.37 -17.08 -24.69
N ALA A 89 29.33 -16.06 -25.55
CA ALA A 89 28.49 -14.88 -25.32
C ALA A 89 27.00 -15.26 -25.25
N LEU A 90 26.52 -16.09 -26.18
CA LEU A 90 25.13 -16.55 -26.21
C LEU A 90 24.78 -17.45 -25.02
N CYS A 91 25.67 -18.35 -24.60
CA CYS A 91 25.45 -19.17 -23.42
C CYS A 91 25.34 -18.32 -22.14
N ILE A 92 26.23 -17.35 -21.96
CA ILE A 92 26.17 -16.47 -20.78
C ILE A 92 24.90 -15.61 -20.83
N LEU A 93 24.56 -15.05 -21.99
CA LEU A 93 23.32 -14.28 -22.18
C LEU A 93 22.08 -15.15 -21.93
N ALA A 94 22.05 -16.39 -22.42
CA ALA A 94 20.94 -17.31 -22.22
C ALA A 94 20.77 -17.66 -20.73
N VAL A 95 21.86 -17.98 -20.02
CA VAL A 95 21.83 -18.25 -18.58
C VAL A 95 21.39 -17.02 -17.78
N ALA A 96 21.78 -15.82 -18.21
CA ALA A 96 21.40 -14.57 -17.54
C ALA A 96 19.96 -14.12 -17.86
N ALA A 97 19.48 -14.36 -19.08
CA ALA A 97 18.16 -13.91 -19.55
C ALA A 97 17.05 -14.91 -19.21
N TRP A 98 17.35 -16.21 -19.18
CA TRP A 98 16.38 -17.26 -18.84
C TRP A 98 15.60 -16.99 -17.55
N PRO A 99 16.23 -16.58 -16.43
CA PRO A 99 15.52 -16.33 -15.18
C PRO A 99 14.61 -15.11 -15.25
N MET A 100 15.03 -14.09 -16.01
CA MET A 100 14.20 -12.90 -16.25
C MET A 100 12.97 -13.26 -17.08
N ALA A 101 13.13 -14.09 -18.11
CA ALA A 101 12.04 -14.56 -18.96
C ALA A 101 11.12 -15.56 -18.24
N ALA A 102 11.67 -16.43 -17.40
CA ALA A 102 10.93 -17.44 -16.67
C ALA A 102 10.32 -16.92 -15.36
N GLY A 103 10.62 -15.69 -14.95
CA GLY A 103 10.24 -15.16 -13.64
C GLY A 103 10.84 -15.95 -12.47
N TYR A 104 11.96 -16.65 -12.68
CA TYR A 104 12.54 -17.53 -11.68
C TYR A 104 13.25 -16.73 -10.58
N ASN A 105 12.75 -16.81 -9.35
CA ASN A 105 13.36 -16.17 -8.20
C ASN A 105 14.56 -16.99 -7.68
N TRP A 106 15.78 -16.65 -8.11
CA TRP A 106 17.01 -17.30 -7.65
C TRP A 106 17.23 -17.27 -6.14
N ASN A 107 16.60 -16.35 -5.39
CA ASN A 107 16.78 -16.30 -3.95
C ASN A 107 16.26 -17.57 -3.27
N THR A 108 15.27 -18.24 -3.86
CA THR A 108 14.70 -19.50 -3.35
C THR A 108 15.73 -20.62 -3.18
N ILE A 109 16.77 -20.67 -4.01
CA ILE A 109 17.83 -21.69 -3.92
C ILE A 109 19.09 -21.22 -3.18
N LYS A 110 19.21 -19.92 -2.90
CA LYS A 110 20.38 -19.40 -2.18
C LYS A 110 20.40 -19.94 -0.76
N PRO A 111 21.57 -20.31 -0.21
CA PRO A 111 21.66 -20.66 1.20
C PRO A 111 21.41 -19.41 2.07
N ALA A 112 20.80 -19.59 3.25
CA ALA A 112 20.38 -18.47 4.08
C ALA A 112 21.53 -17.55 4.55
N TRP A 113 22.76 -18.05 4.69
CA TRP A 113 23.93 -17.23 5.02
C TRP A 113 24.26 -16.20 3.93
N LEU A 114 24.04 -16.57 2.66
CA LEU A 114 24.29 -15.68 1.53
C LEU A 114 23.23 -14.59 1.49
N LEU A 115 21.96 -14.96 1.71
CA LEU A 115 20.87 -13.99 1.83
C LEU A 115 21.11 -13.02 3.00
N GLU A 116 21.53 -13.50 4.18
CA GLU A 116 21.86 -12.66 5.35
C GLU A 116 22.99 -11.66 5.05
N THR A 117 23.95 -12.05 4.21
CA THR A 117 25.03 -11.16 3.76
C THR A 117 24.51 -10.12 2.77
N GLU A 118 23.64 -10.53 1.84
CA GLU A 118 23.02 -9.63 0.86
C GLU A 118 22.10 -8.59 1.51
N THR A 119 21.50 -8.88 2.66
CA THR A 119 20.68 -7.89 3.38
C THR A 119 21.51 -6.82 4.08
N ARG A 120 22.85 -6.88 4.10
CA ARG A 120 23.70 -5.84 4.71
C ARG A 120 23.70 -4.53 3.91
N GLU A 121 23.46 -4.62 2.60
CA GLU A 121 23.35 -3.45 1.71
C GLU A 121 21.91 -2.93 1.71
N ILE A 122 21.53 -2.22 2.77
CA ILE A 122 20.17 -1.66 2.96
C ILE A 122 19.76 -0.84 1.72
N ALA A 123 18.46 -0.82 1.40
CA ALA A 123 17.87 -0.06 0.30
C ALA A 123 18.20 -0.54 -1.12
N THR A 124 18.95 -1.62 -1.29
CA THR A 124 19.24 -2.16 -2.64
C THR A 124 18.14 -3.13 -3.08
N PRO A 125 17.78 -3.21 -4.38
CA PRO A 125 16.84 -4.21 -4.88
C PRO A 125 17.24 -5.65 -4.53
N ARG A 126 18.56 -5.89 -4.42
CA ARG A 126 19.13 -7.18 -4.00
C ARG A 126 18.83 -7.47 -2.53
N ALA A 127 19.06 -6.52 -1.63
CA ALA A 127 18.77 -6.68 -0.21
C ALA A 127 17.27 -6.85 0.06
N ILE A 128 16.41 -6.08 -0.62
CA ILE A 128 14.95 -6.21 -0.52
C ILE A 128 14.51 -7.63 -0.90
N ALA A 129 14.99 -8.13 -2.05
CA ALA A 129 14.64 -9.47 -2.51
C ALA A 129 15.22 -10.58 -1.61
N ALA A 130 16.40 -10.36 -1.01
CA ALA A 130 17.00 -11.29 -0.05
C ALA A 130 16.24 -11.31 1.28
N ALA A 131 15.82 -10.14 1.78
CA ALA A 131 15.00 -10.01 2.98
C ALA A 131 13.63 -10.67 2.77
N GLY A 132 12.99 -10.47 1.61
CA GLY A 132 11.71 -11.12 1.28
C GLY A 132 11.80 -12.65 1.28
N GLU A 133 12.88 -13.22 0.75
CA GLU A 133 13.12 -14.66 0.81
C GLU A 133 13.41 -15.15 2.25
N LEU A 134 14.21 -14.41 3.04
CA LEU A 134 14.44 -14.74 4.44
C LEU A 134 13.15 -14.70 5.25
N ALA A 135 12.27 -13.73 4.99
CA ALA A 135 10.96 -13.65 5.58
C ALA A 135 10.11 -14.88 5.21
N ALA A 136 10.04 -15.23 3.93
CA ALA A 136 9.32 -16.43 3.49
C ALA A 136 9.81 -17.70 4.21
N ARG A 137 11.14 -17.84 4.39
CA ARG A 137 11.71 -18.99 5.13
C ARG A 137 11.43 -18.96 6.61
N ALA A 138 11.48 -17.79 7.23
CA ALA A 138 11.14 -17.57 8.64
C ALA A 138 9.69 -18.00 8.89
N MET A 139 8.79 -17.51 8.04
CA MET A 139 7.36 -17.82 8.08
C MET A 139 7.06 -19.30 7.84
N ALA A 140 7.80 -19.96 6.94
CA ALA A 140 7.70 -21.40 6.69
C ALA A 140 8.39 -22.26 7.77
N GLY A 141 8.99 -21.67 8.80
CA GLY A 141 9.71 -22.38 9.86
C GLY A 141 11.01 -23.07 9.41
N SER A 142 11.48 -22.80 8.20
CA SER A 142 12.67 -23.42 7.58
C SER A 142 14.00 -22.77 8.00
N LEU A 143 13.94 -21.62 8.69
CA LEU A 143 15.12 -21.05 9.35
C LEU A 143 15.38 -21.75 10.69
N ASN A 144 16.66 -22.07 10.93
CA ASN A 144 17.13 -22.48 12.25
C ASN A 144 16.83 -21.39 13.30
N ALA A 145 16.37 -21.80 14.48
CA ALA A 145 15.94 -20.92 15.58
C ALA A 145 16.96 -19.83 15.94
N HIS A 146 18.23 -20.18 16.10
CA HIS A 146 19.28 -19.22 16.45
C HIS A 146 19.49 -18.16 15.35
N ARG A 147 19.43 -18.57 14.07
CA ARG A 147 19.53 -17.61 12.95
C ARG A 147 18.30 -16.71 12.88
N HIS A 148 17.11 -17.27 13.09
CA HIS A 148 15.85 -16.52 13.06
C HIS A 148 15.83 -15.45 14.16
N GLY A 149 16.12 -15.81 15.42
CA GLY A 149 16.21 -14.83 16.52
C GLY A 149 17.24 -13.72 16.25
N ARG A 150 18.43 -14.07 15.75
CA ARG A 150 19.44 -13.05 15.39
C ARG A 150 18.98 -12.11 14.26
N LEU A 151 18.35 -12.65 13.21
CA LEU A 151 17.80 -11.84 12.13
C LEU A 151 16.67 -10.93 12.64
N ALA A 152 15.79 -11.44 13.51
CA ALA A 152 14.74 -10.65 14.11
C ALA A 152 15.30 -9.50 14.95
N GLN A 153 16.27 -9.76 15.83
CA GLN A 153 16.92 -8.71 16.62
C GLN A 153 17.53 -7.61 15.74
N ARG A 154 18.25 -8.00 14.67
CA ARG A 154 18.77 -7.05 13.68
C ARG A 154 17.65 -6.26 12.98
N GLY A 155 16.53 -6.90 12.69
CA GLY A 155 15.34 -6.25 12.15
C GLY A 155 14.80 -5.18 13.11
N VAL A 156 14.67 -5.50 14.41
CA VAL A 156 14.26 -4.54 15.44
C VAL A 156 15.19 -3.34 15.47
N GLU A 157 16.51 -3.57 15.46
CA GLU A 157 17.51 -2.49 15.42
C GLU A 157 17.36 -1.60 14.20
N ALA A 158 17.15 -2.18 13.01
CA ALA A 158 16.97 -1.42 11.77
C ALA A 158 15.66 -0.60 11.75
N PHE A 159 14.59 -1.11 12.38
CA PHE A 159 13.33 -0.37 12.55
C PHE A 159 13.49 0.80 13.53
N VAL A 160 14.08 0.55 14.68
CA VAL A 160 14.30 1.58 15.71
C VAL A 160 15.28 2.65 15.23
N GLY A 161 16.30 2.27 14.46
CA GLY A 161 17.25 3.21 13.85
C GLY A 161 16.67 4.06 12.72
N GLY A 162 15.49 3.70 12.18
CA GLY A 162 14.92 4.34 11.00
C GLY A 162 15.70 4.04 9.71
N ASP A 163 16.53 2.99 9.71
CA ASP A 163 17.44 2.68 8.61
C ASP A 163 16.74 2.08 7.39
N LEU A 164 15.49 1.59 7.53
CA LEU A 164 14.74 0.92 6.46
C LEU A 164 13.99 1.92 5.56
N PRO A 165 14.42 2.14 4.31
CA PRO A 165 13.91 3.24 3.48
C PRO A 165 12.72 2.85 2.60
N ALA A 166 12.56 1.57 2.27
CA ALA A 166 11.54 1.10 1.32
C ALA A 166 10.45 0.24 1.99
N GLN A 167 9.19 0.45 1.60
CA GLN A 167 8.04 -0.29 2.14
C GLN A 167 8.16 -1.82 1.99
N PRO A 168 8.57 -2.40 0.84
CA PRO A 168 8.73 -3.85 0.72
C PRO A 168 9.78 -4.42 1.68
N GLU A 169 10.84 -3.66 1.95
CA GLU A 169 11.89 -4.05 2.89
C GLU A 169 11.37 -4.07 4.32
N ARG A 170 10.60 -3.05 4.72
CA ARG A 170 9.94 -2.98 6.02
C ARG A 170 9.00 -4.16 6.23
N ASN A 171 8.23 -4.54 5.21
CA ASN A 171 7.32 -5.68 5.31
C ASN A 171 8.09 -6.99 5.52
N ALA A 172 9.16 -7.22 4.77
CA ALA A 172 9.98 -8.42 4.92
C ALA A 172 10.62 -8.51 6.32
N TRP A 173 11.21 -7.42 6.82
CA TRP A 173 11.79 -7.41 8.16
C TRP A 173 10.75 -7.55 9.25
N GLY A 174 9.59 -6.92 9.12
CA GLY A 174 8.49 -7.10 10.06
C GLY A 174 8.01 -8.54 10.14
N ASN A 175 7.87 -9.23 9.00
CA ASN A 175 7.54 -10.66 8.97
C ASN A 175 8.58 -11.53 9.69
N ILE A 176 9.87 -11.20 9.56
CA ILE A 176 10.95 -11.92 10.28
C ILE A 176 10.83 -11.70 11.80
N ILE A 177 10.58 -10.45 12.24
CA ILE A 177 10.45 -10.07 13.64
C ILE A 177 9.23 -10.75 14.28
N GLU A 178 8.06 -10.58 13.68
CA GLU A 178 6.79 -11.10 14.21
C GLU A 178 6.81 -12.64 14.26
N SER A 179 7.32 -13.31 13.21
CA SER A 179 7.45 -14.77 13.23
C SER A 179 8.51 -15.30 14.20
N ALA A 180 9.52 -14.49 14.58
CA ALA A 180 10.48 -14.90 15.61
C ALA A 180 9.83 -14.83 16.98
N TRP A 181 9.08 -13.76 17.23
CA TRP A 181 8.35 -13.57 18.47
C TRP A 181 7.31 -14.67 18.71
N GLU A 182 6.50 -15.01 17.71
CA GLU A 182 5.53 -16.13 17.80
C GLU A 182 6.17 -17.48 18.16
N ARG A 183 7.46 -17.64 17.85
CA ARG A 183 8.24 -18.85 18.13
C ARG A 183 9.07 -18.72 19.40
N GLU A 184 8.83 -17.69 20.21
CA GLU A 184 9.56 -17.38 21.44
C GLU A 184 11.07 -17.19 21.21
N LEU A 185 11.46 -16.73 20.02
CA LEU A 185 12.85 -16.46 19.63
C LEU A 185 13.23 -14.99 19.78
N LEU A 186 12.27 -14.15 20.17
CA LEU A 186 12.43 -12.71 20.38
C LEU A 186 11.76 -12.33 21.70
N GLU A 187 12.47 -11.57 22.53
CA GLU A 187 11.96 -11.10 23.82
C GLU A 187 10.86 -10.05 23.64
N ASN A 188 9.91 -9.99 24.58
CA ASN A 188 8.81 -9.03 24.54
C ASN A 188 9.29 -7.57 24.58
N GLU A 189 10.43 -7.28 25.20
CA GLU A 189 11.04 -5.94 25.19
C GLU A 189 11.43 -5.52 23.77
N SER A 190 12.06 -6.42 23.01
CA SER A 190 12.42 -6.19 21.60
C SER A 190 11.18 -6.03 20.71
N LEU A 191 10.12 -6.80 20.98
CA LEU A 191 8.83 -6.60 20.29
C LEU A 191 8.24 -5.21 20.61
N GLY A 192 8.23 -4.80 21.88
CA GLY A 192 7.74 -3.48 22.30
C GLY A 192 8.46 -2.37 21.56
N ARG A 193 9.80 -2.40 21.51
CA ARG A 193 10.60 -1.45 20.73
C ARG A 193 10.29 -1.45 19.24
N TYR A 194 10.04 -2.63 18.66
CA TYR A 194 9.64 -2.76 17.27
C TYR A 194 8.30 -2.08 17.01
N ILE A 195 7.26 -2.40 17.79
CA ILE A 195 5.93 -1.80 17.66
C ILE A 195 5.98 -0.29 17.89
N ASP A 196 6.77 0.15 18.87
CA ASP A 196 6.97 1.56 19.18
C ASP A 196 7.49 2.37 17.99
N SER A 197 8.46 1.82 17.26
CA SER A 197 9.07 2.47 16.11
C SER A 197 8.11 2.65 14.91
N ARG A 198 7.00 1.89 14.87
CA ARG A 198 6.05 1.90 13.75
C ARG A 198 4.67 2.40 14.11
N MET A 199 4.28 2.39 15.37
CA MET A 199 2.95 2.81 15.77
C MET A 199 2.87 4.33 15.74
N VAL A 200 1.85 4.85 15.06
CA VAL A 200 1.53 6.27 15.06
C VAL A 200 0.16 6.44 15.68
N VAL A 201 0.15 7.14 16.80
CA VAL A 201 -1.07 7.57 17.49
C VAL A 201 -1.12 9.09 17.39
N SER A 202 -2.16 9.61 16.74
CA SER A 202 -2.38 11.05 16.63
C SER A 202 -3.72 11.43 17.24
N PHE A 203 -3.69 12.42 18.13
CA PHE A 203 -4.87 13.08 18.68
C PHE A 203 -4.96 14.45 18.02
N THR A 204 -6.02 14.68 17.25
CA THR A 204 -6.21 15.94 16.52
C THR A 204 -7.50 16.59 16.99
N PRO A 205 -7.44 17.49 17.99
CA PRO A 205 -8.59 18.30 18.38
C PRO A 205 -8.96 19.28 17.25
N ARG A 206 -10.16 19.87 17.33
CA ARG A 206 -10.49 21.04 16.48
C ARG A 206 -9.59 22.21 16.87
N SER A 207 -9.03 22.89 15.86
CA SER A 207 -8.11 24.01 16.07
C SER A 207 -8.77 25.22 16.77
N GLN A 208 -10.09 25.34 16.69
CA GLN A 208 -10.88 26.36 17.37
C GLN A 208 -12.06 25.71 18.09
N ILE A 209 -12.19 25.93 19.39
CA ILE A 209 -13.28 25.39 20.20
C ILE A 209 -13.95 26.54 20.92
N ARG A 210 -15.27 26.64 20.79
CA ARG A 210 -16.03 27.65 21.51
C ARG A 210 -16.06 27.30 22.99
N ARG A 211 -15.88 28.31 23.85
CA ARG A 211 -15.85 28.12 25.30
C ARG A 211 -17.16 27.47 25.80
N GLY A 212 -17.02 26.35 26.49
CA GLY A 212 -18.14 25.57 27.04
C GLY A 212 -18.67 24.47 26.12
N ASP A 213 -18.24 24.45 24.85
CA ASP A 213 -18.59 23.37 23.93
C ASP A 213 -17.79 22.10 24.23
N PRO A 214 -18.32 20.93 23.84
CA PRO A 214 -17.54 19.71 23.80
C PRO A 214 -16.30 19.84 22.89
N VAL A 215 -15.25 19.09 23.22
CA VAL A 215 -13.98 19.02 22.49
C VAL A 215 -14.05 17.86 21.50
N PRO A 216 -14.32 18.10 20.20
CA PRO A 216 -14.20 17.05 19.20
C PRO A 216 -12.72 16.73 18.98
N VAL A 217 -12.39 15.44 18.96
CA VAL A 217 -11.03 14.92 18.77
C VAL A 217 -11.06 13.79 17.76
N SER A 218 -10.20 13.85 16.73
CA SER A 218 -9.91 12.69 15.89
C SER A 218 -8.78 11.92 16.52
N VAL A 219 -8.99 10.65 16.78
CA VAL A 219 -7.96 9.72 17.20
C VAL A 219 -7.68 8.82 16.03
N ALA A 220 -6.52 9.01 15.41
CA ALA A 220 -6.04 8.10 14.40
C ALA A 220 -4.93 7.25 15.01
N VAL A 221 -5.14 5.94 14.99
CA VAL A 221 -4.12 4.97 15.33
C VAL A 221 -3.83 4.20 14.05
N TYR A 222 -2.56 4.08 13.68
CA TYR A 222 -2.15 3.31 12.52
C TYR A 222 -0.72 2.85 12.70
N THR A 223 -0.42 1.69 12.13
CA THR A 223 0.95 1.21 12.02
C THR A 223 1.53 1.71 10.70
N ALA A 224 2.72 2.31 10.74
CA ALA A 224 3.54 2.44 9.55
C ALA A 224 3.86 1.05 8.98
N ALA A 225 4.32 1.02 7.72
CA ALA A 225 4.71 -0.19 7.01
C ALA A 225 5.61 -1.10 7.86
N GLY A 226 5.29 -2.39 7.89
CA GLY A 226 5.94 -3.41 8.69
C GLY A 226 5.33 -4.78 8.39
N GLY A 227 5.42 -5.73 9.32
CA GLY A 227 5.02 -7.11 9.08
C GLY A 227 3.53 -7.25 8.76
N GLU A 228 3.16 -8.44 8.31
CA GLU A 228 1.79 -8.87 8.02
C GLU A 228 0.90 -8.90 9.26
N ASN A 229 1.40 -8.47 10.42
CA ASN A 229 0.62 -8.29 11.63
C ASN A 229 -0.12 -9.57 11.98
N ARG A 230 0.66 -10.61 12.29
CA ARG A 230 0.15 -11.98 12.39
C ARG A 230 -0.95 -12.15 13.45
N LEU A 231 -1.76 -13.18 13.23
CA LEU A 231 -2.87 -13.57 14.08
C LEU A 231 -2.42 -13.77 15.53
N GLY A 232 -3.13 -13.15 16.47
CA GLY A 232 -2.86 -13.31 17.90
C GLY A 232 -2.25 -12.09 18.57
N MET A 233 -1.77 -11.07 17.83
CA MET A 233 -1.34 -9.80 18.41
C MET A 233 -2.45 -8.75 18.34
N LEU A 234 -2.82 -8.20 19.50
CA LEU A 234 -3.72 -7.05 19.62
C LEU A 234 -2.91 -5.85 20.12
N ILE A 235 -3.01 -4.72 19.44
CA ILE A 235 -2.38 -3.48 19.89
C ILE A 235 -3.47 -2.51 20.35
N GLY A 236 -3.50 -2.28 21.67
CA GLY A 236 -4.38 -1.34 22.35
C GLY A 236 -3.75 0.02 22.49
N VAL A 237 -4.58 1.06 22.49
CA VAL A 237 -4.22 2.37 23.03
C VAL A 237 -5.13 2.62 24.23
N ARG A 238 -4.54 2.73 25.42
CA ARG A 238 -5.22 3.11 26.65
C ARG A 238 -4.96 4.57 26.91
N ILE A 239 -6.01 5.36 27.15
CA ILE A 239 -5.83 6.77 27.53
C ILE A 239 -5.66 6.83 29.04
N ASP A 240 -4.52 7.36 29.47
CA ASP A 240 -4.21 7.55 30.88
C ASP A 240 -4.82 8.86 31.40
N ARG A 241 -4.67 9.92 30.61
CA ARG A 241 -5.11 11.26 30.99
C ARG A 241 -5.35 12.14 29.77
N ILE A 242 -6.37 12.99 29.84
CA ILE A 242 -6.58 14.09 28.89
C ILE A 242 -6.68 15.40 29.68
N SER A 243 -6.06 16.46 29.16
CA SER A 243 -6.24 17.81 29.66
C SER A 243 -6.32 18.86 28.56
N LEU A 244 -7.00 19.96 28.84
CA LEU A 244 -7.11 21.13 27.97
C LEU A 244 -6.84 22.39 28.78
N GLY A 245 -5.78 23.12 28.44
CA GLY A 245 -5.33 24.27 29.23
C GLY A 245 -4.96 23.88 30.67
N GLY A 246 -4.46 22.66 30.88
CA GLY A 246 -4.14 22.09 32.20
C GLY A 246 -5.35 21.57 32.99
N ALA A 247 -6.58 21.89 32.60
CA ALA A 247 -7.79 21.34 33.23
C ALA A 247 -8.02 19.89 32.76
N PRO A 248 -8.25 18.93 33.67
CA PRO A 248 -8.52 17.55 33.30
C PRO A 248 -9.85 17.43 32.55
N ILE A 249 -9.89 16.52 31.57
CA ILE A 249 -11.12 16.10 30.90
C ILE A 249 -11.43 14.68 31.39
N PRO A 250 -12.58 14.45 32.05
CA PRO A 250 -12.93 13.13 32.56
C PRO A 250 -13.07 12.15 31.39
N LEU A 251 -12.41 11.00 31.53
CA LEU A 251 -12.62 9.87 30.64
C LEU A 251 -13.97 9.24 30.97
N LYS A 252 -14.79 8.95 29.96
CA LYS A 252 -15.97 8.12 30.18
C LYS A 252 -15.52 6.72 30.63
N PRO A 253 -16.31 6.00 31.45
CA PRO A 253 -15.89 4.71 32.02
C PRO A 253 -15.43 3.68 30.97
N ASP A 254 -16.04 3.71 29.78
CA ASP A 254 -15.73 2.88 28.62
C ASP A 254 -14.45 3.28 27.87
N TRP A 255 -13.83 4.42 28.20
CA TRP A 255 -12.61 4.93 27.56
C TRP A 255 -11.35 4.68 28.38
N GLY A 256 -11.50 4.29 29.65
CA GLY A 256 -10.39 3.82 30.47
C GLY A 256 -9.87 2.45 30.03
N ASP A 257 -10.69 1.69 29.33
CA ASP A 257 -10.28 0.46 28.66
C ASP A 257 -9.51 0.79 27.37
N PRO A 258 -8.43 0.04 27.04
CA PRO A 258 -7.73 0.17 25.79
C PRO A 258 -8.72 -0.11 24.65
N PHE A 259 -8.87 0.86 23.76
CA PHE A 259 -9.53 0.60 22.50
C PHE A 259 -8.45 0.08 21.54
N GLY A 260 -8.68 -1.14 21.05
CA GLY A 260 -7.74 -1.86 20.21
C GLY A 260 -7.85 -1.48 18.74
N ILE A 261 -6.70 -1.33 18.08
CA ILE A 261 -6.63 -1.65 16.66
C ILE A 261 -6.23 -3.11 16.55
N MET A 262 -7.13 -3.91 15.97
CA MET A 262 -6.69 -5.16 15.35
C MET A 262 -5.83 -4.82 14.15
N SER A 263 -4.57 -5.23 14.24
CA SER A 263 -3.58 -5.04 13.20
C SER A 263 -3.96 -5.94 12.02
N LYS A 264 -4.47 -5.37 10.93
CA LYS A 264 -4.82 -6.11 9.70
C LYS A 264 -3.55 -6.40 8.87
N PRO A 265 -3.60 -7.37 7.94
CA PRO A 265 -2.46 -7.77 7.14
C PRO A 265 -1.94 -6.64 6.26
N ALA A 266 -0.63 -6.67 6.02
CA ALA A 266 0.21 -5.61 5.45
C ALA A 266 -0.19 -5.09 4.06
N GLU A 267 -1.21 -5.68 3.41
CA GLU A 267 -1.63 -5.25 2.07
C GLU A 267 -2.45 -3.96 2.06
N HIS A 268 -2.95 -3.50 3.22
CA HIS A 268 -3.70 -2.25 3.33
C HIS A 268 -3.13 -1.42 4.48
N ASN A 269 -2.74 -0.17 4.22
CA ASN A 269 -2.49 0.82 5.29
C ASN A 269 -3.82 1.06 6.03
N THR A 270 -4.16 0.20 6.96
CA THR A 270 -5.38 0.32 7.75
C THR A 270 -5.04 1.04 9.04
N GLY A 271 -5.27 2.35 9.03
CA GLY A 271 -5.50 3.06 10.27
C GLY A 271 -6.94 2.87 10.72
N SER A 272 -7.15 2.84 12.03
CA SER A 272 -8.49 3.15 12.57
C SER A 272 -8.50 4.63 12.89
N MET A 273 -9.43 5.34 12.28
CA MET A 273 -9.74 6.71 12.64
C MET A 273 -11.05 6.70 13.41
N MET A 274 -10.97 7.06 14.68
CA MET A 274 -12.12 7.26 15.55
C MET A 274 -12.33 8.75 15.75
N ARG A 275 -13.58 9.14 15.95
CA ARG A 275 -13.95 10.50 16.33
C ARG A 275 -14.59 10.45 17.70
N TRP A 276 -14.02 11.20 18.62
CA TRP A 276 -14.56 11.35 19.96
C TRP A 276 -15.05 12.77 20.17
N THR A 277 -15.93 12.93 21.14
CA THR A 277 -16.41 14.22 21.60
C THR A 277 -16.30 14.19 23.12
N LEU A 278 -15.32 14.93 23.64
CA LEU A 278 -14.99 14.95 25.06
C LEU A 278 -15.70 16.15 25.72
N GLU A 279 -16.08 16.01 26.98
CA GLU A 279 -16.70 17.09 27.75
C GLU A 279 -15.74 17.53 28.86
N ALA A 280 -15.28 18.77 28.82
CA ALA A 280 -14.42 19.30 29.87
C ALA A 280 -15.26 19.70 31.09
N GLU A 281 -14.82 19.33 32.30
CA GLU A 281 -15.50 19.72 33.54
C GLU A 281 -15.51 21.24 33.75
N GLN A 282 -14.42 21.88 33.32
CA GLN A 282 -14.23 23.32 33.43
C GLN A 282 -13.97 23.89 32.05
N ALA A 283 -14.69 24.96 31.71
CA ALA A 283 -14.50 25.66 30.46
C ALA A 283 -13.13 26.38 30.49
N PRO A 284 -12.18 26.03 29.61
CA PRO A 284 -10.87 26.66 29.58
C PRO A 284 -10.98 28.16 29.28
N GLU A 285 -9.91 28.90 29.59
CA GLU A 285 -9.83 30.32 29.28
C GLU A 285 -9.77 30.56 27.76
N VAL A 286 -10.39 31.64 27.30
CA VAL A 286 -10.32 32.08 25.90
C VAL A 286 -8.87 32.42 25.56
N GLY A 287 -8.40 31.97 24.39
CA GLY A 287 -7.03 32.15 23.93
C GLY A 287 -6.39 30.85 23.44
N GLU A 288 -5.08 30.89 23.21
CA GLU A 288 -4.31 29.71 22.85
C GLU A 288 -4.13 28.81 24.08
N GLN A 289 -4.54 27.55 23.96
CA GLN A 289 -4.46 26.52 24.98
C GLN A 289 -3.75 25.29 24.42
N SER A 290 -3.26 24.44 25.32
CA SER A 290 -2.68 23.15 24.96
C SER A 290 -3.66 22.02 25.24
N PHE A 291 -3.92 21.18 24.24
CA PHE A 291 -4.61 19.91 24.38
C PHE A 291 -3.58 18.79 24.54
N GLU A 292 -3.58 18.15 25.69
CA GLU A 292 -2.57 17.19 26.10
C GLU A 292 -3.23 15.83 26.35
N VAL A 293 -2.59 14.77 25.84
CA VAL A 293 -3.02 13.39 26.05
C VAL A 293 -1.84 12.57 26.53
N GLU A 294 -1.97 11.96 27.70
CA GLU A 294 -1.10 10.89 28.17
C GLU A 294 -1.79 9.56 27.85
N TYR A 295 -1.06 8.66 27.19
CA TYR A 295 -1.61 7.39 26.73
C TYR A 295 -0.55 6.30 26.77
N THR A 296 -1.00 5.06 26.90
CA THR A 296 -0.16 3.88 26.91
C THR A 296 -0.54 2.98 25.73
N ILE A 297 0.44 2.62 24.92
CA ILE A 297 0.31 1.60 23.89
C ILE A 297 0.54 0.26 24.56
N GLU A 298 -0.41 -0.65 24.42
CA GLU A 298 -0.41 -1.96 25.08
C GLU A 298 -0.45 -3.07 24.02
N ILE A 299 0.37 -4.09 24.21
CA ILE A 299 0.47 -5.21 23.28
C ILE A 299 -0.03 -6.45 24.01
N PHE A 300 -1.04 -7.09 23.46
CA PHE A 300 -1.64 -8.32 23.99
C PHE A 300 -1.42 -9.48 23.01
N THR A 301 -1.47 -10.69 23.54
CA THR A 301 -1.19 -11.93 22.81
C THR A 301 -2.32 -12.95 22.98
N GLY A 302 -2.25 -14.07 22.28
CA GLY A 302 -3.22 -15.16 22.44
C GLY A 302 -4.62 -14.83 21.91
N PHE A 303 -4.74 -13.78 21.09
CA PHE A 303 -6.04 -13.32 20.61
C PHE A 303 -6.52 -14.12 19.39
N GLU A 304 -7.28 -15.19 19.63
CA GLU A 304 -7.95 -15.96 18.58
C GLU A 304 -9.24 -15.24 18.16
N ARG A 305 -9.21 -14.41 17.12
CA ARG A 305 -10.47 -13.93 16.51
C ARG A 305 -10.58 -14.15 15.00
N PRO A 306 -11.81 -14.39 14.51
CA PRO A 306 -12.11 -14.33 13.09
C PRO A 306 -11.90 -12.91 12.58
N TRP A 307 -11.27 -12.80 11.41
CA TRP A 307 -11.14 -11.57 10.65
C TRP A 307 -12.47 -10.81 10.57
N GLY A 308 -12.45 -9.51 10.88
CA GLY A 308 -13.56 -8.60 10.56
C GLY A 308 -14.55 -8.25 11.68
N THR A 309 -14.38 -8.74 12.91
CA THR A 309 -15.20 -8.26 14.03
C THR A 309 -14.61 -6.98 14.63
N SER A 310 -15.29 -5.85 14.47
CA SER A 310 -15.06 -4.64 15.28
C SER A 310 -15.82 -4.76 16.60
N GLY A 311 -15.18 -4.57 17.74
CA GLY A 311 -15.85 -4.52 19.05
C GLY A 311 -14.89 -4.15 20.16
N TYR A 312 -15.42 -3.72 21.30
CA TYR A 312 -14.68 -3.65 22.55
C TYR A 312 -14.40 -5.08 23.02
N PHE A 313 -13.19 -5.34 23.50
CA PHE A 313 -12.73 -6.67 23.87
C PHE A 313 -12.41 -6.69 25.36
N GLU A 314 -12.93 -7.69 26.08
CA GLU A 314 -12.36 -8.03 27.38
C GLU A 314 -10.91 -8.42 27.16
N GLN A 315 -9.98 -7.72 27.81
CA GLN A 315 -8.55 -7.91 27.64
C GLN A 315 -8.16 -9.25 28.25
N PRO A 316 -7.66 -10.20 27.45
CA PRO A 316 -7.11 -11.42 27.99
C PRO A 316 -5.72 -11.08 28.54
N GLU A 317 -5.55 -11.16 29.86
CA GLU A 317 -4.25 -11.08 30.55
C GLU A 317 -3.56 -9.69 30.54
N PRO A 318 -2.57 -9.45 31.43
CA PRO A 318 -1.75 -8.24 31.37
C PRO A 318 -1.02 -8.13 30.03
N PRO A 319 -0.81 -6.91 29.50
CA PRO A 319 -0.10 -6.73 28.23
C PRO A 319 1.34 -7.26 28.33
N VAL A 320 1.80 -7.93 27.27
CA VAL A 320 3.18 -8.44 27.18
C VAL A 320 4.21 -7.32 27.05
N ALA A 321 3.77 -6.14 26.60
CA ALA A 321 4.54 -4.92 26.59
C ALA A 321 3.61 -3.71 26.66
N ALA A 322 4.05 -2.67 27.38
CA ALA A 322 3.35 -1.41 27.54
C ALA A 322 4.33 -0.25 27.39
N MET A 323 3.92 0.79 26.66
CA MET A 323 4.74 1.97 26.39
C MET A 323 3.92 3.25 26.57
N SER A 324 4.28 4.06 27.56
CA SER A 324 3.63 5.35 27.80
C SER A 324 4.19 6.45 26.88
N ARG A 325 3.29 7.34 26.47
CA ARG A 325 3.52 8.44 25.53
C ARG A 325 2.73 9.67 25.95
N ARG A 326 3.16 10.81 25.43
CA ARG A 326 2.43 12.08 25.53
C ARG A 326 2.27 12.68 24.15
N ALA A 327 1.07 13.12 23.84
CA ALA A 327 0.76 13.94 22.68
C ALA A 327 0.32 15.32 23.14
N GLU A 328 0.69 16.34 22.36
CA GLU A 328 0.33 17.73 22.61
C GLU A 328 -0.13 18.34 21.29
N SER A 329 -1.19 19.15 21.34
CA SER A 329 -1.71 19.87 20.18
C SER A 329 -2.23 21.25 20.59
N PRO A 330 -1.86 22.31 19.87
CA PRO A 330 -2.38 23.64 20.15
C PRO A 330 -3.86 23.72 19.77
N VAL A 331 -4.65 24.40 20.60
CA VAL A 331 -6.08 24.64 20.41
C VAL A 331 -6.39 26.07 20.82
N ARG A 332 -7.10 26.81 19.98
CA ARG A 332 -7.60 28.13 20.35
C ARG A 332 -9.01 28.03 20.90
N ILE A 333 -9.19 28.43 22.16
CA ILE A 333 -10.51 28.60 22.75
C ILE A 333 -11.04 29.98 22.36
N ILE A 334 -12.21 30.01 21.74
CA ILE A 334 -12.85 31.24 21.27
C ILE A 334 -14.09 31.55 22.11
N SER A 335 -14.43 32.83 22.23
CA SER A 335 -15.70 33.21 22.87
C SER A 335 -16.89 32.84 21.94
N PRO A 336 -18.10 32.67 22.50
CA PRO A 336 -19.31 32.46 21.70
C PRO A 336 -19.51 33.46 20.55
N GLU A 337 -19.09 34.71 20.75
CA GLU A 337 -19.24 35.81 19.80
C GLU A 337 -18.20 35.76 18.66
N GLU A 338 -17.07 35.08 18.87
CA GLU A 338 -16.04 34.86 17.86
C GLU A 338 -16.34 33.64 16.95
N GLU A 339 -17.44 32.92 17.18
CA GLU A 339 -17.78 31.71 16.43
C GLU A 339 -18.02 32.01 14.94
N ASN A 340 -17.16 31.47 14.09
CA ASN A 340 -17.25 31.59 12.63
C ASN A 340 -17.84 30.33 11.99
N LEU A 341 -19.05 29.94 12.39
CA LEU A 341 -19.79 28.85 11.76
C LEU A 341 -20.81 29.42 10.76
N ALA A 342 -20.49 29.36 9.47
CA ALA A 342 -21.35 29.92 8.42
C ALA A 342 -22.41 28.91 7.93
N ILE A 343 -23.65 29.38 7.80
CA ILE A 343 -24.71 28.62 7.16
C ILE A 343 -24.67 28.89 5.66
N ILE A 344 -24.61 27.83 4.86
CA ILE A 344 -24.64 27.93 3.40
C ILE A 344 -26.11 28.01 2.97
N VAL A 345 -26.49 29.15 2.40
CA VAL A 345 -27.80 29.34 1.76
C VAL A 345 -27.72 28.78 0.34
N PRO A 346 -28.62 27.87 -0.04
CA PRO A 346 -28.49 27.17 -1.30
C PRO A 346 -29.05 27.95 -2.47
N ASP A 347 -28.46 27.72 -3.65
CA ASP A 347 -29.09 27.98 -4.93
C ASP A 347 -29.68 26.68 -5.51
N ALA A 348 -30.55 26.81 -6.52
CA ALA A 348 -31.30 25.69 -7.08
C ALA A 348 -30.39 24.61 -7.70
N ASP A 349 -29.31 25.00 -8.37
CA ASP A 349 -28.39 24.06 -9.02
C ASP A 349 -27.60 23.28 -7.99
N THR A 350 -27.12 23.97 -6.95
CA THR A 350 -26.39 23.35 -5.84
C THR A 350 -27.30 22.42 -5.02
N ALA A 351 -28.57 22.77 -4.81
CA ALA A 351 -29.52 21.91 -4.10
C ALA A 351 -29.76 20.57 -4.82
N ALA A 352 -29.88 20.60 -6.14
CA ALA A 352 -29.98 19.39 -6.95
C ALA A 352 -28.71 18.53 -6.84
N ALA A 353 -27.52 19.15 -6.96
CA ALA A 353 -26.25 18.45 -6.81
C ALA A 353 -26.04 17.85 -5.40
N MET A 354 -26.55 18.49 -4.35
CA MET A 354 -26.52 17.96 -2.99
C MET A 354 -27.38 16.71 -2.85
N LEU A 355 -28.56 16.68 -3.46
CA LEU A 355 -29.44 15.49 -3.46
C LEU A 355 -28.79 14.33 -4.23
N ASP A 356 -28.20 14.59 -5.40
CA ASP A 356 -27.51 13.57 -6.18
C ASP A 356 -26.28 12.99 -5.45
N ALA A 357 -25.64 13.79 -4.60
CA ALA A 357 -24.48 13.39 -3.82
C ALA A 357 -24.80 12.46 -2.64
N ILE A 358 -26.08 12.30 -2.26
CA ILE A 358 -26.49 11.58 -1.06
C ILE A 358 -27.44 10.45 -1.42
N ARG A 359 -27.06 9.23 -1.03
CA ARG A 359 -27.87 8.04 -1.26
C ARG A 359 -28.07 7.26 0.03
N ILE A 360 -29.30 6.87 0.32
CA ILE A 360 -29.57 5.88 1.35
C ILE A 360 -29.33 4.50 0.75
N THR A 361 -28.32 3.80 1.24
CA THR A 361 -27.97 2.46 0.76
C THR A 361 -28.70 1.38 1.53
N ARG A 362 -29.10 1.67 2.77
CA ARG A 362 -29.81 0.74 3.66
C ARG A 362 -30.59 1.54 4.69
N ALA A 363 -31.84 1.16 4.92
CA ALA A 363 -32.60 1.55 6.09
C ALA A 363 -33.23 0.27 6.63
N ALA A 364 -33.00 -0.02 7.91
CA ALA A 364 -33.35 -1.31 8.47
C ALA A 364 -33.86 -1.19 9.89
N ILE A 365 -34.69 -2.15 10.27
CA ILE A 365 -35.09 -2.39 11.65
C ILE A 365 -34.58 -3.76 12.08
N THR A 366 -33.89 -3.77 13.22
CA THR A 366 -33.36 -5.00 13.82
C THR A 366 -33.95 -5.13 15.21
N LYS A 367 -34.49 -6.31 15.53
CA LYS A 367 -34.96 -6.59 16.89
C LYS A 367 -33.80 -7.07 17.75
N THR A 368 -33.50 -6.35 18.82
CA THR A 368 -32.50 -6.75 19.83
C THR A 368 -33.18 -7.04 21.16
N GLU A 369 -32.40 -7.49 22.16
CA GLU A 369 -32.90 -7.66 23.53
C GLU A 369 -33.32 -6.32 24.16
N ASP A 370 -32.67 -5.22 23.75
CA ASP A 370 -32.92 -3.87 24.27
C ASP A 370 -34.07 -3.11 23.56
N GLY A 371 -34.65 -3.67 22.50
CA GLY A 371 -35.77 -3.07 21.77
C GLY A 371 -35.66 -3.19 20.26
N LEU A 372 -36.30 -2.28 19.53
CA LEU A 372 -36.18 -2.19 18.08
C LEU A 372 -35.10 -1.15 17.74
N ILE A 373 -34.06 -1.56 17.02
CA ILE A 373 -33.03 -0.63 16.52
C ILE A 373 -33.40 -0.22 15.11
N LEU A 374 -33.69 1.07 14.91
CA LEU A 374 -33.72 1.66 13.59
C LEU A 374 -32.32 2.07 13.20
N SER A 375 -31.89 1.66 12.01
CA SER A 375 -30.59 2.03 11.47
C SER A 375 -30.72 2.54 10.03
N CYS A 376 -29.85 3.49 9.67
CA CYS A 376 -29.77 4.06 8.34
C CYS A 376 -28.31 4.17 7.92
N SER A 377 -28.00 3.67 6.72
CA SER A 377 -26.71 3.83 6.07
C SER A 377 -26.82 4.88 4.96
N VAL A 378 -26.08 5.97 5.13
CA VAL A 378 -26.00 7.09 4.19
C VAL A 378 -24.68 7.01 3.44
N MET A 379 -24.73 6.87 2.13
CA MET A 379 -23.57 6.94 1.25
C MET A 379 -23.49 8.32 0.62
N ILE A 380 -22.33 8.96 0.74
CA ILE A 380 -22.06 10.30 0.20
C ILE A 380 -20.98 10.22 -0.87
N THR A 381 -21.28 10.78 -2.05
CA THR A 381 -20.39 10.85 -3.23
C THR A 381 -20.28 12.29 -3.70
N GLN A 382 -19.06 12.83 -3.79
CA GLN A 382 -18.77 14.16 -4.35
C GLN A 382 -19.61 15.32 -3.80
N LEU A 383 -19.80 15.37 -2.48
CA LEU A 383 -20.58 16.40 -1.79
C LEU A 383 -20.13 17.84 -2.16
N PRO A 384 -20.99 18.68 -2.78
CA PRO A 384 -20.66 20.07 -3.14
C PRO A 384 -20.32 20.95 -1.93
N HIS A 385 -21.08 20.78 -0.84
CA HIS A 385 -20.93 21.53 0.40
C HIS A 385 -20.97 20.62 1.62
N PRO A 386 -20.19 20.92 2.68
CA PRO A 386 -20.27 20.14 3.91
C PRO A 386 -21.71 20.12 4.47
N ILE A 387 -22.13 18.98 5.00
CA ILE A 387 -23.40 18.84 5.73
C ILE A 387 -23.11 18.58 7.19
N ALA A 388 -23.97 19.12 8.06
CA ALA A 388 -24.05 18.76 9.46
C ALA A 388 -25.51 18.88 9.90
N GLY A 389 -26.11 17.75 10.28
CA GLY A 389 -27.52 17.72 10.60
C GLY A 389 -27.94 16.49 11.37
N GLN A 390 -29.13 16.57 11.98
CA GLN A 390 -29.80 15.43 12.57
C GLN A 390 -30.44 14.59 11.47
N VAL A 391 -30.15 13.30 11.47
CA VAL A 391 -30.82 12.33 10.60
C VAL A 391 -32.08 11.87 11.29
N VAL A 392 -33.20 11.96 10.57
CA VAL A 392 -34.53 11.63 11.06
C VAL A 392 -35.21 10.75 10.02
N MET A 393 -35.83 9.65 10.43
CA MET A 393 -36.83 8.98 9.59
C MET A 393 -38.17 9.68 9.81
N ARG A 394 -38.89 10.01 8.74
CA ARG A 394 -40.17 10.74 8.77
C ARG A 394 -41.23 9.95 8.01
N ALA A 395 -42.43 9.85 8.56
CA ALA A 395 -43.59 9.30 7.86
C ALA A 395 -44.87 10.01 8.31
N GLY A 396 -45.43 10.85 7.43
CA GLY A 396 -46.51 11.77 7.80
C GLY A 396 -46.03 12.71 8.91
N ASP A 397 -46.79 12.74 10.01
CA ASP A 397 -46.49 13.59 11.18
C ASP A 397 -45.57 12.93 12.23
N ARG A 398 -45.10 11.70 11.97
CA ARG A 398 -44.21 10.96 12.88
C ARG A 398 -42.75 11.11 12.47
N GLU A 399 -41.88 11.35 13.44
CA GLU A 399 -40.43 11.47 13.27
C GLU A 399 -39.69 10.57 14.27
N TRP A 400 -38.64 9.90 13.80
CA TRP A 400 -37.73 9.09 14.63
C TRP A 400 -36.29 9.61 14.44
N PRO A 401 -35.71 10.31 15.43
CA PRO A 401 -34.35 10.79 15.35
C PRO A 401 -33.35 9.63 15.44
N LEU A 402 -32.43 9.54 14.48
CA LEU A 402 -31.39 8.50 14.42
C LEU A 402 -30.02 8.98 14.90
N GLY A 403 -29.84 10.29 15.06
CA GLY A 403 -28.59 10.92 15.51
C GLY A 403 -27.98 11.87 14.49
N GLY A 404 -26.82 12.44 14.85
CA GLY A 404 -26.13 13.44 14.05
C GLY A 404 -25.27 12.84 12.92
N LEU A 405 -25.33 13.45 11.74
CA LEU A 405 -24.47 13.17 10.60
C LEU A 405 -23.70 14.44 10.22
N GLY A 406 -22.37 14.34 10.13
CA GLY A 406 -21.55 15.40 9.56
C GLY A 406 -20.53 14.87 8.55
N ALA A 407 -20.49 15.51 7.39
CA ALA A 407 -19.61 15.14 6.30
C ALA A 407 -19.01 16.38 5.62
N HIS A 408 -17.70 16.36 5.38
CA HIS A 408 -17.00 17.43 4.69
C HIS A 408 -17.11 17.29 3.17
N ALA A 409 -17.27 18.40 2.45
CA ALA A 409 -16.95 18.44 1.03
C ALA A 409 -15.44 18.21 0.83
N ILE A 410 -15.05 17.35 -0.11
CA ILE A 410 -13.65 17.14 -0.49
C ILE A 410 -13.51 17.64 -1.93
N PRO A 411 -12.98 18.86 -2.14
CA PRO A 411 -12.75 19.38 -3.48
C PRO A 411 -11.83 18.46 -4.29
N GLY A 412 -12.23 18.12 -5.52
CA GLY A 412 -11.42 17.28 -6.42
C GLY A 412 -11.38 15.80 -6.06
N ALA A 413 -12.24 15.32 -5.14
CA ALA A 413 -12.34 13.90 -4.87
C ALA A 413 -12.74 13.13 -6.14
N PRO A 414 -12.12 11.96 -6.43
CA PRO A 414 -12.45 11.17 -7.62
C PRO A 414 -13.96 10.85 -7.67
N PRO A 415 -14.56 10.72 -8.87
CA PRO A 415 -15.98 10.39 -9.01
C PRO A 415 -16.43 9.16 -8.23
N ASN A 416 -15.51 8.21 -8.02
CA ASN A 416 -15.79 6.95 -7.33
C ASN A 416 -15.45 6.96 -5.84
N SER A 417 -15.09 8.12 -5.24
CA SER A 417 -14.88 8.21 -3.80
C SER A 417 -16.22 8.32 -3.07
N SER A 418 -16.68 7.21 -2.51
CA SER A 418 -17.87 7.16 -1.65
C SER A 418 -17.48 7.04 -0.18
N ARG A 419 -18.21 7.70 0.71
CA ARG A 419 -18.11 7.49 2.17
C ARG A 419 -19.45 7.01 2.72
N GLY A 420 -19.43 5.91 3.46
CA GLY A 420 -20.60 5.38 4.16
C GLY A 420 -20.63 5.90 5.60
N TYR A 421 -21.82 6.29 6.04
CA TYR A 421 -22.11 6.71 7.41
C TYR A 421 -23.27 5.87 7.94
N GLY A 422 -23.15 5.36 9.16
CA GLY A 422 -24.24 4.67 9.85
C GLY A 422 -24.77 5.55 10.97
N VAL A 423 -26.09 5.67 11.08
CA VAL A 423 -26.80 6.28 12.21
C VAL A 423 -27.91 5.35 12.66
N GLY A 424 -28.31 5.43 13.92
CA GLY A 424 -29.37 4.58 14.44
C GLY A 424 -29.76 4.90 15.87
N ALA A 425 -30.96 4.48 16.24
CA ALA A 425 -31.54 4.69 17.56
C ALA A 425 -32.41 3.50 17.95
N VAL A 426 -32.52 3.26 19.26
CA VAL A 426 -33.51 2.34 19.83
C VAL A 426 -34.85 3.07 19.85
N VAL A 427 -35.91 2.40 19.40
CA VAL A 427 -37.28 2.89 19.40
C VAL A 427 -38.22 1.86 20.01
N ASP A 428 -39.29 2.33 20.62
CA ASP A 428 -40.29 1.44 21.25
C ASP A 428 -41.12 0.70 20.19
N GLU A 429 -41.54 1.40 19.14
CA GLU A 429 -42.45 0.88 18.12
C GLU A 429 -42.12 1.40 16.73
N PHE A 430 -42.06 0.50 15.75
CA PHE A 430 -41.93 0.84 14.34
C PHE A 430 -42.45 -0.29 13.45
N ASP A 431 -43.42 0.00 12.58
CA ASP A 431 -44.13 -0.96 11.74
C ASP A 431 -44.24 -0.50 10.27
N LEU A 432 -43.50 0.54 9.89
CA LEU A 432 -43.56 1.13 8.56
C LEU A 432 -42.64 0.42 7.57
N LYS A 433 -43.07 0.35 6.32
CA LYS A 433 -42.31 -0.26 5.22
C LYS A 433 -41.54 0.76 4.38
N ILE A 434 -41.99 2.02 4.41
CA ILE A 434 -41.45 3.13 3.62
C ILE A 434 -41.43 4.36 4.52
N VAL A 435 -40.34 5.10 4.49
CA VAL A 435 -40.17 6.37 5.20
C VAL A 435 -39.42 7.37 4.32
N ASP A 436 -39.51 8.65 4.64
CA ASP A 436 -38.56 9.65 4.16
C ASP A 436 -37.37 9.70 5.12
N VAL A 437 -36.16 9.82 4.59
CA VAL A 437 -34.96 10.11 5.40
C VAL A 437 -34.62 11.58 5.24
N VAL A 438 -34.62 12.30 6.35
CA VAL A 438 -34.40 13.74 6.41
C VAL A 438 -33.08 14.02 7.12
N ILE A 439 -32.21 14.81 6.50
CA ILE A 439 -31.02 15.38 7.13
C ILE A 439 -31.33 16.85 7.43
N ARG A 440 -31.71 17.14 8.68
CA ARG A 440 -32.08 18.48 9.13
C ARG A 440 -30.84 19.23 9.62
N PRO A 441 -30.48 20.39 9.04
CA PRO A 441 -29.32 21.18 9.46
C PRO A 441 -29.30 21.42 10.97
N ASP A 442 -28.15 21.18 11.60
CA ASP A 442 -27.97 21.33 13.04
C ASP A 442 -26.56 21.89 13.36
N PRO A 443 -26.46 23.12 13.90
CA PRO A 443 -25.17 23.71 14.27
C PRO A 443 -24.44 22.91 15.34
N GLU A 444 -25.13 22.19 16.23
CA GLU A 444 -24.47 21.38 17.26
C GLU A 444 -23.74 20.18 16.64
N VAL A 445 -24.31 19.57 15.61
CA VAL A 445 -23.64 18.50 14.84
C VAL A 445 -22.41 19.05 14.11
N ALA A 446 -22.49 20.30 13.63
CA ALA A 446 -21.38 20.97 12.96
C ALA A 446 -20.23 21.25 13.93
N ARG A 447 -20.53 21.71 15.15
CA ARG A 447 -19.53 21.97 16.21
C ARG A 447 -18.78 20.72 16.64
N ARG A 448 -19.47 19.57 16.65
CA ARG A 448 -18.88 18.24 16.94
C ARG A 448 -18.05 17.68 15.79
N ASN A 449 -18.09 18.28 14.59
CA ASN A 449 -17.27 17.85 13.46
C ASN A 449 -15.96 18.65 13.35
N LEU A 450 -14.85 17.91 13.24
CA LEU A 450 -13.50 18.48 13.17
C LEU A 450 -13.31 19.33 11.92
N GLY A 451 -12.92 20.60 12.11
CA GLY A 451 -12.60 21.50 11.00
C GLY A 451 -13.82 21.98 10.21
N MET A 452 -15.04 21.74 10.69
CA MET A 452 -16.23 22.31 10.06
C MET A 452 -16.37 23.79 10.44
N THR A 453 -16.32 24.66 9.43
CA THR A 453 -16.49 26.12 9.56
C THR A 453 -17.73 26.63 8.81
N ARG A 454 -18.35 25.75 8.02
CA ARG A 454 -19.61 26.02 7.33
C ARG A 454 -20.36 24.73 7.09
N TYR A 455 -21.68 24.80 6.93
CA TYR A 455 -22.52 23.64 6.63
C TYR A 455 -23.76 24.04 5.84
N TRP A 456 -24.34 23.09 5.12
CA TRP A 456 -25.57 23.24 4.35
C TRP A 456 -26.76 23.61 5.25
N GLY A 457 -27.49 24.66 4.89
CA GLY A 457 -28.51 25.29 5.72
C GLY A 457 -29.96 24.83 5.50
N GLU A 458 -30.23 23.94 4.54
CA GLU A 458 -31.60 23.46 4.26
C GLU A 458 -31.79 21.96 4.51
N GLU A 459 -33.03 21.53 4.75
CA GLU A 459 -33.36 20.11 4.89
C GLU A 459 -33.07 19.36 3.58
N ILE A 460 -32.37 18.24 3.68
CA ILE A 460 -32.19 17.30 2.57
C ILE A 460 -33.14 16.13 2.82
N VAL A 461 -34.08 15.90 1.90
CA VAL A 461 -35.13 14.89 2.03
C VAL A 461 -34.97 13.82 0.95
N ILE A 462 -34.64 12.60 1.36
CA ILE A 462 -34.64 11.43 0.48
C ILE A 462 -35.96 10.70 0.70
N ARG A 463 -36.82 10.72 -0.32
CA ARG A 463 -38.19 10.20 -0.21
C ARG A 463 -38.27 8.70 -0.46
N ASP A 464 -39.33 8.11 0.07
CA ASP A 464 -39.78 6.75 -0.26
C ASP A 464 -38.71 5.67 -0.03
N VAL A 465 -37.92 5.81 1.04
CA VAL A 465 -36.86 4.88 1.42
C VAL A 465 -37.49 3.61 2.01
N PRO A 466 -37.28 2.43 1.38
CA PRO A 466 -37.80 1.18 1.89
C PRO A 466 -37.06 0.74 3.16
N ILE A 467 -37.81 0.23 4.13
CA ILE A 467 -37.28 -0.36 5.36
C ILE A 467 -37.16 -1.88 5.18
N VAL A 468 -36.01 -2.43 5.54
CA VAL A 468 -35.73 -3.87 5.56
C VAL A 468 -35.83 -4.39 7.01
N ASN A 469 -36.51 -5.51 7.21
CA ASN A 469 -36.51 -6.21 8.50
C ASN A 469 -35.34 -7.19 8.55
N GLU A 470 -34.54 -7.13 9.62
CA GLU A 470 -33.34 -7.96 9.81
C GLU A 470 -33.43 -8.88 11.01
#